data_AF-M2YSX1-F1
#
_entry.id   AF-M2YSX1-F1
#
_cell.length_a   1.000
_cell.length_b   1.000
_cell.length_c   1.000
_cell.angle_alpha   90.00
_cell.angle_beta   90.00
_cell.angle_gamma   90.00
#
_symmetry.space_group_name_H-M   'P 1'
#
loop_
_entity.id
_entity.type
_entity.pdbx_description
1 polymer ?
#
loop_
_entity_poly.entity_id
_entity_poly.type
_entity_poly.pdbx_seq_one_letter_code
_entity_poly.pdbx_strand_id
1 'polypeptide(L)'
;MIRNGNTAAGREAVRNRREPIHSPAMATSSKAAARRSLRPHTAPNVRENLRREKERLLARQAELETLAAPINEVAAQLAKIDAIVDARVTAAQRKIQQLEKARDKRIEKIRAEFAAKIAAARSEVESTELGLTPEEQAHEEALLLDYARAIVAFGEGASAAELASVLGVGTREAKKIFEQAKTDLAVTSVPLAPVETTSVTTVDAAVGAMSPAAPAEVGS
;
A
#
# COMPACT_ATOMS: atom_id res chain seq x y z
N MET A 1 -4.62 38.47 -29.60
CA MET A 1 -3.52 38.32 -30.58
C MET A 1 -3.53 36.86 -30.98
N ILE A 2 -3.77 36.41 -32.21
CA ILE A 2 -3.36 36.88 -33.53
C ILE A 2 -4.55 36.77 -34.52
N ARG A 3 -4.56 37.67 -35.51
CA ARG A 3 -5.58 37.89 -36.55
C ARG A 3 -5.13 37.35 -37.92
N ASN A 4 -6.15 36.97 -38.70
CA ASN A 4 -6.37 37.19 -40.14
C ASN A 4 -5.44 36.58 -41.22
N GLY A 5 -6.06 36.08 -42.30
CA GLY A 5 -5.43 35.96 -43.61
C GLY A 5 -6.27 35.20 -44.63
N ASN A 6 -6.97 35.94 -45.49
CA ASN A 6 -7.95 35.50 -46.50
C ASN A 6 -7.29 35.38 -47.90
N THR A 7 -8.07 34.93 -48.90
CA THR A 7 -7.87 35.05 -50.38
C THR A 7 -6.96 34.01 -51.08
N ALA A 8 -7.13 33.63 -52.35
CA ALA A 8 -8.23 33.64 -53.32
C ALA A 8 -7.73 32.87 -54.57
N ALA A 9 -8.69 32.32 -55.34
CA ALA A 9 -8.74 32.28 -56.82
C ALA A 9 -7.67 31.54 -57.66
N GLY A 10 -8.17 30.76 -58.63
CA GLY A 10 -7.48 30.39 -59.88
C GLY A 10 -7.78 28.96 -60.31
N ARG A 11 -8.85 28.70 -61.08
CA ARG A 11 -8.86 28.45 -62.56
C ARG A 11 -8.23 27.09 -62.91
N GLU A 12 -8.75 26.21 -63.77
CA GLU A 12 -9.62 26.39 -64.93
C GLU A 12 -10.05 24.99 -65.46
N ALA A 13 -11.27 24.92 -65.99
CA ALA A 13 -11.72 24.15 -67.16
C ALA A 13 -11.18 22.72 -67.45
N VAL A 14 -12.09 21.73 -67.43
CA VAL A 14 -12.26 20.80 -68.57
C VAL A 14 -13.74 20.60 -68.86
N ARG A 15 -14.11 20.93 -70.10
CA ARG A 15 -15.40 20.76 -70.76
C ARG A 15 -15.65 19.28 -71.11
N ASN A 16 -16.93 18.96 -71.32
CA ASN A 16 -17.42 17.80 -72.10
C ASN A 16 -17.35 16.46 -71.34
N ARG A 17 -18.38 15.60 -71.30
CA ARG A 17 -19.33 15.23 -72.35
C ARG A 17 -20.68 14.87 -71.73
N ARG A 18 -21.76 15.42 -72.31
CA ARG A 18 -23.05 14.72 -72.34
C ARG A 18 -22.87 13.51 -73.24
N GLU A 19 -22.56 12.36 -72.66
CA GLU A 19 -22.73 11.08 -73.33
C GLU A 19 -24.24 10.79 -73.37
N PRO A 20 -24.83 10.48 -74.53
CA PRO A 20 -26.21 10.03 -74.58
C PRO A 20 -26.28 8.68 -73.90
N ILE A 21 -27.07 8.55 -72.83
CA ILE A 21 -27.45 7.25 -72.26
C ILE A 21 -28.27 6.53 -73.32
N HIS A 22 -27.58 5.87 -74.26
CA HIS A 22 -28.13 4.80 -75.07
C HIS A 22 -28.47 3.70 -74.09
N SER A 23 -29.72 3.72 -73.64
CA SER A 23 -30.32 2.60 -72.95
C SER A 23 -30.21 1.39 -73.87
N PRO A 24 -29.49 0.31 -73.52
CA PRO A 24 -29.64 -0.93 -74.26
C PRO A 24 -31.09 -1.37 -74.09
N ALA A 25 -31.76 -1.55 -75.22
CA ALA A 25 -33.18 -1.85 -75.34
C ALA A 25 -33.65 -2.97 -74.39
N MET A 26 -34.33 -2.60 -73.30
CA MET A 26 -35.16 -3.48 -72.47
C MET A 26 -36.51 -3.72 -73.15
N ALA A 27 -36.50 -4.32 -74.35
CA ALA A 27 -37.72 -4.54 -75.14
C ALA A 27 -37.88 -5.99 -75.65
N THR A 28 -37.27 -6.98 -74.99
CA THR A 28 -37.41 -8.40 -75.38
C THR A 28 -38.27 -9.24 -74.43
N SER A 29 -38.64 -8.72 -73.25
CA SER A 29 -39.41 -9.49 -72.25
C SER A 29 -40.85 -9.79 -72.70
N SER A 30 -41.53 -8.81 -73.33
CA SER A 30 -42.96 -8.93 -73.69
C SER A 30 -43.23 -9.95 -74.80
N LYS A 31 -42.44 -9.93 -75.89
CA LYS A 31 -42.60 -10.88 -77.01
C LYS A 31 -42.17 -12.31 -76.66
N ALA A 32 -41.18 -12.45 -75.78
CA ALA A 32 -40.73 -13.75 -75.27
C ALA A 32 -41.71 -14.34 -74.23
N ALA A 33 -42.30 -13.51 -73.38
CA ALA A 33 -43.33 -13.92 -72.43
C ALA A 33 -44.63 -14.32 -73.12
N ALA A 34 -45.09 -13.55 -74.11
CA ALA A 34 -46.28 -13.87 -74.91
C ALA A 34 -46.13 -15.18 -75.72
N ARG A 35 -44.92 -15.48 -76.21
CA ARG A 35 -44.63 -16.77 -76.86
C ARG A 35 -44.58 -17.96 -75.90
N ARG A 36 -44.29 -17.73 -74.61
CA ARG A 36 -44.27 -18.78 -73.58
C ARG A 36 -45.68 -19.11 -73.08
N SER A 37 -46.57 -18.12 -72.98
CA SER A 37 -47.97 -18.32 -72.58
C SER A 37 -48.83 -19.01 -73.65
N LEU A 38 -48.41 -18.99 -74.92
CA LEU A 38 -49.05 -19.69 -76.03
C LEU A 38 -48.60 -21.15 -76.21
N ARG A 39 -47.65 -21.65 -75.41
CA ARG A 39 -47.24 -23.07 -75.46
C ARG A 39 -48.25 -23.91 -74.68
N PRO A 40 -48.69 -25.07 -75.21
CA PRO A 40 -49.59 -25.95 -74.48
C PRO A 40 -48.91 -26.41 -73.18
N HIS A 41 -49.64 -26.29 -72.07
CA HIS A 41 -49.22 -26.73 -70.73
C HIS A 41 -49.25 -28.26 -70.63
N THR A 42 -48.34 -28.92 -71.34
CA THR A 42 -48.16 -30.36 -71.28
C THR A 42 -47.25 -30.73 -70.10
N ALA A 43 -47.44 -31.92 -69.52
CA ALA A 43 -46.60 -32.45 -68.44
C ALA A 43 -45.08 -32.31 -68.68
N PRO A 44 -44.50 -32.57 -69.88
CA PRO A 44 -43.08 -32.34 -70.12
C PRO A 44 -42.67 -30.86 -70.10
N ASN A 45 -43.51 -29.94 -70.61
CA ASN A 45 -43.21 -28.50 -70.62
C ASN A 45 -43.19 -27.91 -69.20
N VAL A 46 -44.10 -28.35 -68.32
CA VAL A 46 -44.12 -27.93 -66.92
C VAL A 46 -42.88 -28.43 -66.18
N ARG A 47 -42.48 -29.69 -66.38
CA ARG A 47 -41.24 -30.24 -65.79
C ARG A 47 -40.00 -29.48 -66.23
N GLU A 48 -39.91 -29.13 -67.51
CA GLU A 48 -38.78 -28.37 -68.05
C GLU A 48 -38.74 -26.93 -67.50
N ASN A 49 -39.90 -26.27 -67.36
CA ASN A 49 -39.97 -24.94 -66.75
C ASN A 49 -39.58 -24.99 -65.26
N LEU A 50 -40.06 -25.97 -64.50
CA LEU A 50 -39.64 -26.17 -63.11
C LEU A 50 -38.14 -26.43 -62.99
N ARG A 51 -37.55 -27.19 -63.92
CA ARG A 51 -36.10 -27.39 -63.97
C ARG A 51 -35.35 -26.09 -64.22
N ARG A 52 -35.78 -25.29 -65.21
CA ARG A 52 -35.18 -23.97 -65.49
C ARG A 52 -35.35 -22.99 -64.33
N GLU A 53 -36.46 -23.04 -63.61
CA GLU A 53 -36.67 -22.21 -62.42
C GLU A 53 -35.76 -22.63 -61.27
N LYS A 54 -35.60 -23.94 -61.02
CA LYS A 54 -34.62 -24.46 -60.06
C LYS A 54 -33.20 -24.04 -60.42
N GLU A 55 -32.80 -24.15 -61.68
CA GLU A 55 -31.48 -23.72 -62.16
C GLU A 55 -31.27 -22.21 -61.95
N ARG A 56 -32.29 -21.38 -62.18
CA ARG A 56 -32.24 -19.92 -61.91
C ARG A 56 -32.13 -19.60 -60.42
N LEU A 57 -32.83 -20.35 -59.56
CA LEU A 57 -32.74 -20.16 -58.11
C LEU A 57 -31.36 -20.55 -57.59
N LEU A 58 -30.80 -21.66 -58.07
CA LEU A 58 -29.44 -22.07 -57.72
C LEU A 58 -28.40 -21.06 -58.21
N ALA A 59 -28.56 -20.50 -59.41
CA ALA A 59 -27.69 -19.44 -59.91
C ALA A 59 -27.75 -18.18 -59.04
N ARG A 60 -28.96 -17.73 -58.65
CA ARG A 60 -29.13 -16.61 -57.72
C ARG A 60 -28.54 -16.90 -56.34
N GLN A 61 -28.68 -18.13 -55.86
CA GLN A 61 -28.08 -18.53 -54.60
C GLN A 61 -26.55 -18.46 -54.68
N ALA A 62 -25.95 -18.95 -55.76
CA ALA A 62 -24.50 -18.83 -55.99
C ALA A 62 -24.04 -17.36 -56.10
N GLU A 63 -24.82 -16.50 -56.76
CA GLU A 63 -24.55 -15.05 -56.80
C GLU A 63 -24.63 -14.43 -55.39
N LEU A 64 -25.61 -14.81 -54.57
CA LEU A 64 -25.71 -14.34 -53.19
C LEU A 64 -24.56 -14.85 -52.31
N GLU A 65 -24.13 -16.10 -52.50
CA GLU A 65 -23.00 -16.68 -51.77
C GLU A 65 -21.68 -15.98 -52.13
N THR A 66 -21.48 -15.62 -53.41
CA THR A 66 -20.29 -14.86 -53.82
C THR A 66 -20.29 -13.43 -53.26
N LEU A 67 -21.46 -12.77 -53.20
CA LEU A 67 -21.60 -11.46 -52.57
C LEU A 67 -21.46 -11.51 -51.04
N ALA A 68 -21.88 -12.60 -50.40
CA ALA A 68 -21.78 -12.80 -48.96
C ALA A 68 -20.39 -13.27 -48.51
N ALA A 69 -19.61 -13.91 -49.38
CA ALA A 69 -18.25 -14.39 -49.09
C ALA A 69 -17.34 -13.33 -48.42
N PRO A 70 -17.19 -12.10 -48.95
CA PRO A 70 -16.37 -11.08 -48.31
C PRO A 70 -16.92 -10.65 -46.94
N ILE A 71 -18.24 -10.63 -46.76
CA ILE A 71 -18.87 -10.29 -45.48
C ILE A 71 -18.56 -11.37 -44.43
N ASN A 72 -18.67 -12.64 -44.82
CA ASN A 72 -18.35 -13.77 -43.95
C ASN A 72 -16.86 -13.82 -43.60
N GLU A 73 -15.99 -13.46 -44.55
CA GLU A 73 -14.55 -13.36 -44.30
C GLU A 73 -14.23 -12.25 -43.29
N VAL A 74 -14.81 -11.06 -43.45
CA VAL A 74 -14.65 -9.96 -42.49
C VAL A 74 -15.23 -10.32 -41.13
N ALA A 75 -16.40 -10.97 -41.08
CA ALA A 75 -16.99 -11.45 -39.83
C ALA A 75 -16.07 -12.47 -39.12
N ALA A 76 -15.44 -13.38 -39.86
CA ALA A 76 -14.47 -14.32 -39.30
C ALA A 76 -13.19 -13.61 -38.80
N GLN A 77 -12.75 -12.54 -39.49
CA GLN A 77 -11.62 -11.72 -39.03
C GLN A 77 -11.97 -10.94 -37.74
N LEU A 78 -13.17 -10.36 -37.65
CA LEU A 78 -13.66 -9.68 -36.45
C LEU A 78 -13.76 -10.65 -35.27
N ALA A 79 -14.34 -11.84 -35.47
CA ALA A 79 -14.41 -12.85 -34.41
C ALA A 79 -13.03 -13.27 -33.88
N LYS A 80 -12.01 -13.32 -34.76
CA LYS A 80 -10.62 -13.56 -34.33
C LYS A 80 -10.07 -12.41 -33.49
N ILE A 81 -10.35 -11.17 -33.87
CA ILE A 81 -9.92 -9.98 -33.11
C ILE A 81 -10.58 -9.98 -31.74
N ASP A 82 -11.89 -10.22 -31.66
CA ASP A 82 -12.63 -10.28 -30.40
C ASP A 82 -12.07 -11.36 -29.48
N ALA A 83 -11.79 -12.55 -30.01
CA ALA A 83 -11.16 -13.63 -29.24
C ALA A 83 -9.77 -13.24 -28.69
N ILE A 84 -8.97 -12.50 -29.45
CA ILE A 84 -7.66 -12.00 -28.98
C ILE A 84 -7.83 -10.94 -27.89
N VAL A 85 -8.80 -10.04 -28.04
CA VAL A 85 -9.09 -9.00 -27.04
C VAL A 85 -9.55 -9.66 -25.74
N ASP A 86 -10.49 -10.59 -25.80
CA ASP A 86 -10.98 -11.33 -24.63
C ASP A 86 -9.86 -12.14 -23.95
N ALA A 87 -9.00 -12.80 -24.73
CA ALA A 87 -7.85 -13.51 -24.20
C ALA A 87 -6.88 -12.56 -23.47
N ARG A 88 -6.64 -11.35 -24.01
CA ARG A 88 -5.78 -10.34 -23.36
C ARG A 88 -6.41 -9.78 -22.09
N VAL A 89 -7.70 -9.46 -22.11
CA VAL A 89 -8.42 -8.95 -20.94
C VAL A 89 -8.42 -9.98 -19.82
N THR A 90 -8.76 -11.24 -20.12
CA THR A 90 -8.76 -12.31 -19.13
C THR A 90 -7.36 -12.61 -18.58
N ALA A 91 -6.31 -12.58 -19.41
CA ALA A 91 -4.94 -12.73 -18.96
C ALA A 91 -4.50 -11.58 -18.03
N ALA A 92 -4.84 -10.34 -18.38
CA ALA A 92 -4.55 -9.16 -17.56
C ALA A 92 -5.29 -9.23 -16.20
N GLN A 93 -6.57 -9.60 -16.21
CA GLN A 93 -7.36 -9.77 -14.98
C GLN A 93 -6.76 -10.85 -14.06
N ARG A 94 -6.36 -12.01 -14.62
CA ARG A 94 -5.68 -13.06 -13.85
C ARG A 94 -4.37 -12.56 -13.24
N LYS A 95 -3.61 -11.73 -13.98
CA LYS A 95 -2.36 -11.16 -13.48
C LYS A 95 -2.61 -10.17 -12.34
N ILE A 96 -3.62 -9.31 -12.47
CA ILE A 96 -4.02 -8.37 -11.41
C ILE A 96 -4.40 -9.14 -10.15
N GLN A 97 -5.27 -10.15 -10.25
CA GLN A 97 -5.68 -10.97 -9.11
C GLN A 97 -4.49 -11.68 -8.42
N GLN A 98 -3.51 -12.16 -9.18
CA GLN A 98 -2.29 -12.76 -8.61
C GLN A 98 -1.45 -11.74 -7.83
N LEU A 99 -1.30 -10.53 -8.38
CA LEU A 99 -0.54 -9.46 -7.74
C LEU A 99 -1.23 -8.96 -6.47
N GLU A 100 -2.56 -8.84 -6.49
CA GLU A 100 -3.36 -8.48 -5.31
C GLU A 100 -3.22 -9.52 -4.21
N LYS A 101 -3.40 -10.80 -4.51
CA LYS A 101 -3.19 -11.89 -3.54
C LYS A 101 -1.77 -11.89 -2.96
N ALA A 102 -0.76 -11.66 -3.79
CA ALA A 102 0.62 -11.60 -3.34
C ALA A 102 0.89 -10.37 -2.45
N ARG A 103 0.33 -9.21 -2.81
CA ARG A 103 0.40 -7.98 -2.02
C ARG A 103 -0.26 -8.18 -0.66
N ASP A 104 -1.48 -8.69 -0.64
CA ASP A 104 -2.27 -8.84 0.58
C ASP A 104 -1.60 -9.82 1.54
N LYS A 105 -1.08 -10.95 1.03
CA LYS A 105 -0.26 -11.88 1.81
C LYS A 105 1.00 -11.24 2.40
N ARG A 106 1.67 -10.34 1.67
CA ARG A 106 2.83 -9.60 2.19
C ARG A 106 2.43 -8.62 3.28
N ILE A 107 1.31 -7.90 3.09
CA ILE A 107 0.78 -6.97 4.10
C ILE A 107 0.42 -7.73 5.37
N GLU A 108 -0.24 -8.88 5.27
CA GLU A 108 -0.57 -9.73 6.43
C GLU A 108 0.69 -10.21 7.16
N LYS A 109 1.71 -10.68 6.42
CA LYS A 109 2.98 -11.09 7.01
C LYS A 109 3.66 -9.93 7.75
N ILE A 110 3.73 -8.75 7.12
CA ILE A 110 4.30 -7.55 7.74
C ILE A 110 3.52 -7.17 8.99
N ARG A 111 2.17 -7.17 8.94
CA ARG A 111 1.33 -6.89 10.11
C ARG A 111 1.58 -7.88 11.24
N ALA A 112 1.68 -9.16 10.94
CA ALA A 112 1.98 -10.19 11.95
C ALA A 112 3.38 -10.00 12.56
N GLU A 113 4.40 -9.72 11.74
CA GLU A 113 5.77 -9.45 12.20
C GLU A 113 5.84 -8.21 13.10
N PHE A 114 5.18 -7.12 12.73
CA PHE A 114 5.14 -5.91 13.55
C PHE A 114 4.29 -6.09 14.81
N ALA A 115 3.17 -6.81 14.73
CA ALA A 115 2.40 -7.17 15.92
C ALA A 115 3.24 -7.99 16.91
N ALA A 116 4.01 -8.96 16.42
CA ALA A 116 4.94 -9.75 17.23
C ALA A 116 6.06 -8.88 17.82
N LYS A 117 6.64 -7.96 17.05
CA LYS A 117 7.66 -7.01 17.55
C LYS A 117 7.11 -6.07 18.61
N ILE A 118 5.90 -5.56 18.43
CA ILE A 118 5.23 -4.70 19.42
C ILE A 118 4.95 -5.51 20.70
N ALA A 119 4.47 -6.75 20.57
CA ALA A 119 4.26 -7.61 21.73
C ALA A 119 5.57 -7.91 22.48
N ALA A 120 6.64 -8.24 21.75
CA ALA A 120 7.96 -8.48 22.34
C ALA A 120 8.52 -7.22 23.03
N ALA A 121 8.41 -6.05 22.39
CA ALA A 121 8.84 -4.79 22.98
C ALA A 121 8.03 -4.43 24.24
N ARG A 122 6.71 -4.72 24.26
CA ARG A 122 5.89 -4.53 25.46
C ARG A 122 6.31 -5.46 26.58
N SER A 123 6.51 -6.75 26.30
CA SER A 123 7.01 -7.68 27.32
C SER A 123 8.40 -7.30 27.81
N GLU A 124 9.26 -6.77 26.92
CA GLU A 124 10.58 -6.28 27.30
C GLU A 124 10.46 -5.08 28.23
N VAL A 125 9.64 -4.08 27.90
CA VAL A 125 9.38 -2.91 28.76
C VAL A 125 8.72 -3.29 30.09
N GLU A 126 7.79 -4.25 30.11
CA GLU A 126 7.20 -4.78 31.35
C GLU A 126 8.26 -5.55 32.17
N SER A 127 9.18 -6.27 31.53
CA SER A 127 10.27 -6.98 32.22
C SER A 127 11.43 -6.07 32.65
N THR A 128 11.60 -4.95 31.95
CA THR A 128 12.51 -3.84 32.27
C THR A 128 11.70 -2.67 32.81
N GLU A 129 10.69 -2.98 33.64
CA GLU A 129 9.99 -1.97 34.41
C GLU A 129 11.05 -1.08 35.07
N LEU A 130 10.97 0.21 34.75
CA LEU A 130 11.82 1.32 35.18
C LEU A 130 11.71 1.59 36.70
N GLY A 131 11.57 0.54 37.50
CA GLY A 131 11.76 0.59 38.93
C GLY A 131 13.24 0.51 39.26
N LEU A 132 13.62 1.06 40.41
CA LEU A 132 14.91 0.80 41.02
C LEU A 132 15.12 -0.72 41.08
N THR A 133 16.31 -1.19 40.71
CA THR A 133 16.69 -2.58 40.96
C THR A 133 16.53 -2.89 42.46
N PRO A 134 16.31 -4.16 42.86
CA PRO A 134 16.14 -4.49 44.28
C PRO A 134 17.34 -4.04 45.14
N GLU A 135 18.54 -4.01 44.57
CA GLU A 135 19.75 -3.47 45.23
C GLU A 135 19.65 -1.95 45.41
N GLU A 136 19.23 -1.21 44.38
CA GLU A 136 19.02 0.24 44.47
C GLU A 136 17.87 0.60 45.41
N GLN A 137 16.80 -0.19 45.45
CA GLN A 137 15.69 -0.03 46.42
C GLN A 137 16.20 -0.20 47.85
N ALA A 138 16.96 -1.27 48.12
CA ALA A 138 17.55 -1.49 49.43
C ALA A 138 18.53 -0.38 49.84
N HIS A 139 19.28 0.17 48.88
CA HIS A 139 20.15 1.31 49.13
C HIS A 139 19.39 2.60 49.42
N GLU A 140 18.32 2.89 48.68
CA GLU A 140 17.46 4.04 48.94
C GLU A 140 16.79 3.93 50.31
N GLU A 141 16.25 2.75 50.65
CA GLU A 141 15.67 2.48 51.97
C GLU A 141 16.70 2.67 53.09
N ALA A 142 17.93 2.18 52.92
CA ALA A 142 19.02 2.38 53.88
C ALA A 142 19.37 3.87 54.05
N LEU A 143 19.45 4.63 52.95
CA LEU A 143 19.70 6.06 52.98
C LEU A 143 18.58 6.82 53.69
N LEU A 144 17.32 6.48 53.42
CA LEU A 144 16.16 7.09 54.07
C LEU A 144 16.18 6.84 55.59
N LEU A 145 16.57 5.63 56.01
CA LEU A 145 16.74 5.31 57.43
C LEU A 145 17.88 6.11 58.07
N ASP A 146 19.02 6.24 57.37
CA ASP A 146 20.15 7.03 57.87
C ASP A 146 19.82 8.53 57.95
N TYR A 147 19.04 9.05 57.00
CA TYR A 147 18.48 10.41 57.09
C TYR A 147 17.55 10.56 58.30
N ALA A 148 16.65 9.60 58.53
CA ALA A 148 15.77 9.62 59.70
C ALA A 148 16.57 9.59 61.02
N ARG A 149 17.62 8.76 61.11
CA ARG A 149 18.54 8.74 62.26
C ARG A 149 19.23 10.08 62.47
N ALA A 150 19.76 10.68 61.40
CA ALA A 150 20.43 11.97 61.46
C ALA A 150 19.49 13.09 61.92
N ILE A 151 18.24 13.09 61.44
CA ILE A 151 17.21 14.07 61.83
C ILE A 151 16.86 13.92 63.32
N VAL A 152 16.69 12.69 63.80
CA VAL A 152 16.38 12.44 65.22
C VAL A 152 17.56 12.84 66.11
N ALA A 153 18.78 12.42 65.77
CA ALA A 153 19.99 12.79 66.52
C ALA A 153 20.22 14.31 66.53
N PHE A 154 19.93 15.01 65.43
CA PHE A 154 20.01 16.47 65.37
C PHE A 154 19.00 17.12 66.33
N GLY A 155 17.76 16.62 66.39
CA GLY A 155 16.73 17.17 67.29
C GLY A 155 16.91 16.85 68.78
N GLU A 156 17.84 15.96 69.16
CA GLU A 156 18.25 15.77 70.55
C GLU A 156 19.11 16.94 71.06
N GLY A 157 19.89 17.57 70.17
CA GLY A 157 20.80 18.67 70.48
C GLY A 157 20.38 20.05 69.97
N ALA A 158 19.39 20.13 69.08
CA ALA A 158 19.00 21.36 68.40
C ALA A 158 17.48 21.55 68.32
N SER A 159 17.06 22.81 68.16
CA SER A 159 15.66 23.20 68.06
C SER A 159 15.09 22.97 66.64
N ALA A 160 13.76 22.86 66.55
CA ALA A 160 13.08 22.74 65.25
C ALA A 160 13.30 23.94 64.31
N ALA A 161 13.74 25.09 64.83
CA ALA A 161 14.10 26.26 64.01
C ALA A 161 15.48 26.09 63.35
N GLU A 162 16.42 25.42 64.02
CA GLU A 162 17.73 25.11 63.47
C GLU A 162 17.63 23.98 62.44
N LEU A 163 16.79 22.96 62.70
CA LEU A 163 16.49 21.92 61.72
C LEU A 163 15.86 22.52 60.45
N ALA A 164 14.94 23.47 60.61
CA ALA A 164 14.34 24.21 59.51
C ALA A 164 15.38 24.97 58.67
N SER A 165 16.37 25.60 59.32
CA SER A 165 17.47 26.29 58.64
C SER A 165 18.40 25.33 57.89
N VAL A 166 18.68 24.15 58.44
CA VAL A 166 19.56 23.14 57.81
C VAL A 166 18.90 22.50 56.59
N LEU A 167 17.60 22.23 56.67
CA LEU A 167 16.82 21.60 55.60
C LEU A 167 16.24 22.61 54.60
N GLY A 168 16.30 23.92 54.89
CA GLY A 168 15.73 24.97 54.04
C GLY A 168 14.20 24.99 53.99
N VAL A 169 13.53 24.51 55.03
CA VAL A 169 12.07 24.35 55.12
C VAL A 169 11.47 25.23 56.20
N GLY A 170 10.13 25.35 56.25
CA GLY A 170 9.47 26.08 57.33
C GLY A 170 9.56 25.36 58.69
N THR A 171 9.53 26.10 59.80
CA THR A 171 9.59 25.49 61.17
C THR A 171 8.46 24.51 61.47
N ARG A 172 7.29 24.70 60.85
CA ARG A 172 6.16 23.74 60.95
C ARG A 172 6.42 22.46 60.16
N GLU A 173 7.10 22.56 59.02
CA GLU A 173 7.46 21.41 58.18
C GLU A 173 8.61 20.63 58.81
N ALA A 174 9.62 21.31 59.34
CA ALA A 174 10.69 20.73 60.12
C ALA A 174 10.16 19.87 61.29
N LYS A 175 9.15 20.36 62.03
CA LYS A 175 8.50 19.57 63.09
C LYS A 175 7.81 18.32 62.55
N LYS A 176 7.13 18.42 61.39
CA LYS A 176 6.49 17.26 60.76
C LYS A 176 7.52 16.23 60.30
N ILE A 177 8.61 16.68 59.68
CA ILE A 177 9.71 15.83 59.22
C ILE A 177 10.36 15.12 60.41
N PHE A 178 10.54 15.82 61.53
CA PHE A 178 11.08 15.22 62.75
C PHE A 178 10.17 14.13 63.34
N GLU A 179 8.86 14.37 63.40
CA GLU A 179 7.91 13.34 63.85
C GLU A 179 7.82 12.17 62.87
N GLN A 180 7.88 12.43 61.56
CA GLN A 180 7.93 11.38 60.53
C GLN A 180 9.20 10.52 60.66
N ALA A 181 10.36 11.14 60.88
CA ALA A 181 11.61 10.42 61.09
C ALA A 181 11.55 9.51 62.33
N LYS A 182 10.90 9.95 63.42
CA LYS A 182 10.66 9.09 64.60
C LYS A 182 9.75 7.91 64.27
N THR A 183 8.68 8.14 63.51
CA THR A 183 7.77 7.06 63.13
C THR A 183 8.46 6.05 62.21
N ASP A 184 9.26 6.51 61.26
CA ASP A 184 9.97 5.63 60.32
C ASP A 184 11.00 4.74 61.04
N LEU A 185 11.70 5.28 62.05
CA LEU A 185 12.60 4.49 62.90
C LEU A 185 11.85 3.50 63.80
N ALA A 186 10.67 3.85 64.31
CA ALA A 186 9.86 2.97 65.14
C ALA A 186 9.22 1.81 64.35
N VAL A 187 8.91 2.02 63.07
CA VAL A 187 8.40 0.96 62.18
C VAL A 187 9.49 -0.05 61.82
N THR A 188 10.74 0.41 61.72
CA THR A 188 11.88 -0.41 61.27
C THR A 188 12.62 -1.08 62.43
N SER A 189 12.28 -0.79 63.69
CA SER A 189 12.91 -1.37 64.87
C SER A 189 12.42 -2.80 65.16
N VAL A 190 12.76 -3.74 64.27
CA VAL A 190 13.16 -5.11 64.64
C VAL A 190 14.69 -5.07 64.66
N PRO A 191 15.36 -5.47 65.75
CA PRO A 191 16.75 -5.09 65.97
C PRO A 191 17.71 -5.85 65.04
N LEU A 192 18.39 -5.11 64.15
CA LEU A 192 19.68 -5.55 63.59
C LEU A 192 20.80 -5.23 64.58
N ALA A 193 21.65 -6.23 64.81
CA ALA A 193 22.81 -6.18 65.69
C ALA A 193 23.84 -5.10 65.25
N PRO A 194 24.65 -4.58 66.20
CA PRO A 194 25.57 -3.48 65.94
C PRO A 194 26.74 -3.92 65.05
N VAL A 195 27.04 -3.14 64.02
CA VAL A 195 28.28 -3.23 63.25
C VAL A 195 29.31 -2.31 63.92
N GLU A 196 30.39 -2.92 64.39
CA GLU A 196 31.57 -2.24 64.92
C GLU A 196 32.23 -1.37 63.85
N THR A 197 32.47 -0.12 64.20
CA THR A 197 33.33 0.81 63.46
C THR A 197 34.79 0.52 63.79
N THR A 198 35.60 0.26 62.76
CA THR A 198 37.06 0.44 62.85
C THR A 198 37.57 1.33 61.73
N SER A 199 38.34 2.31 62.17
CA SER A 199 38.95 3.47 61.53
C SER A 199 39.86 3.22 60.31
N VAL A 200 39.76 4.20 59.40
CA VAL A 200 40.78 4.79 58.52
C VAL A 200 42.24 4.39 58.80
N THR A 201 42.95 3.97 57.74
CA THR A 201 44.40 4.15 57.62
C THR A 201 44.73 4.71 56.24
N THR A 202 45.27 5.92 56.25
CA THR A 202 45.89 6.66 55.16
C THR A 202 47.16 5.97 54.65
N VAL A 203 47.36 5.91 53.33
CA VAL A 203 48.71 5.95 52.74
C VAL A 203 48.72 6.97 51.62
N ASP A 204 49.72 7.83 51.75
CA ASP A 204 50.05 9.02 51.00
C ASP A 204 50.66 8.70 49.61
N ALA A 205 50.75 9.77 48.82
CA ALA A 205 51.04 9.90 47.41
C ALA A 205 52.31 9.21 46.85
N ALA A 206 52.23 8.87 45.56
CA ALA A 206 53.36 8.95 44.64
C ALA A 206 52.91 9.50 43.29
N VAL A 207 53.28 10.76 43.08
CA VAL A 207 53.21 11.54 41.85
C VAL A 207 54.20 10.98 40.82
N GLY A 208 53.84 10.96 39.53
CA GLY A 208 54.79 10.58 38.48
C GLY A 208 54.32 10.79 37.04
N ALA A 209 54.34 12.05 36.58
CA ALA A 209 54.79 12.52 35.26
C ALA A 209 54.09 12.07 33.94
N MET A 210 53.45 13.07 33.31
CA MET A 210 53.63 13.56 31.91
C MET A 210 53.94 12.54 30.78
N SER A 211 53.03 12.31 29.80
CA SER A 211 52.82 13.06 28.52
C SER A 211 53.73 12.57 27.36
N PRO A 212 53.48 12.79 26.03
CA PRO A 212 52.25 12.97 25.21
C PRO A 212 52.24 12.12 23.88
N ALA A 213 51.22 12.37 23.02
CA ALA A 213 51.21 12.31 21.53
C ALA A 213 51.04 10.94 20.83
N ALA A 214 50.40 10.78 19.65
CA ALA A 214 49.43 11.50 18.79
C ALA A 214 49.00 10.47 17.67
N PRO A 215 48.43 10.80 16.49
CA PRO A 215 47.19 10.20 15.97
C PRO A 215 47.31 9.40 14.65
N ALA A 216 46.13 8.96 14.15
CA ALA A 216 45.74 8.66 12.77
C ALA A 216 46.06 7.27 12.17
N GLU A 217 45.01 6.59 11.68
CA GLU A 217 44.99 6.13 10.29
C GLU A 217 43.57 5.93 9.76
N VAL A 218 43.34 6.50 8.57
CA VAL A 218 42.17 6.37 7.71
C VAL A 218 42.44 5.19 6.78
N GLY A 219 41.52 4.24 6.68
CA GLY A 219 41.62 3.08 5.78
C GLY A 219 40.43 3.01 4.83
N SER A 220 40.75 3.24 3.55
CA SER A 220 40.01 3.22 2.28
C SER A 220 38.66 2.50 2.16
#